data_AF-A0A9W9ZVR2-F1
#
_entry.id   AF-A0A9W9ZVR2-F1
#
_cell.length_a   1.000
_cell.length_b   1.000
_cell.length_c   1.000
_cell.angle_alpha   90.00
_cell.angle_beta   90.00
_cell.angle_gamma   90.00
#
_symmetry.space_group_name_H-M   'P 1'
#
loop_
_entity.id
_entity.type
_entity.pdbx_description
1 polymer ?
#
loop_
_entity_poly.entity_id
_entity_poly.type
_entity_poly.pdbx_seq_one_letter_code
_entity_poly.pdbx_strand_id
1 'polypeptide(L)'
;MLKILSGLTRSRKVGHVLKFIVGITEDRTDASDLRKVAKRRLGFLNKDGFDRFGNNKLFAPLSKWSAIKREVEAIRVNAQSYEDAYNDVKMSLERQDDLKEVLRALPVAASIQVRARKKTDSKRLEQYHLSRSDFMSM
;
A
#
# COMPACT_ATOMS: atom_id res chain seq x y z
N MET A 1 -2.81 3.52 -10.45
CA MET A 1 -1.90 3.56 -11.63
C MET A 1 -2.02 4.82 -12.48
N LEU A 2 -3.22 5.28 -12.88
CA LEU A 2 -3.40 6.44 -13.78
C LEU A 2 -2.81 7.78 -13.30
N LYS A 3 -2.80 8.07 -11.99
CA LYS A 3 -2.23 9.32 -11.44
C LYS A 3 -0.70 9.43 -11.56
N ILE A 4 0.00 8.29 -11.60
CA ILE A 4 1.47 8.27 -11.69
C ILE A 4 1.91 8.55 -13.13
N LEU A 5 1.21 7.97 -14.10
CA LEU A 5 1.43 8.21 -15.54
C LEU A 5 1.12 9.65 -15.97
N SER A 6 0.09 10.28 -15.38
CA SER A 6 -0.23 11.69 -15.65
C SER A 6 0.80 12.67 -15.05
N GLY A 7 1.39 12.33 -13.90
CA GLY A 7 2.49 13.10 -13.31
C GLY A 7 3.77 13.06 -14.15
N LEU A 8 4.11 11.89 -14.67
CA LEU A 8 5.31 11.68 -15.50
C LEU A 8 5.22 12.41 -16.86
N THR A 9 4.05 12.35 -17.50
CA THR A 9 3.80 13.02 -18.79
C THR A 9 3.76 14.55 -18.65
N ARG A 10 3.20 15.07 -17.54
CA ARG A 10 3.24 16.51 -17.21
C ARG A 10 4.68 17.00 -17.00
N SER A 11 5.52 16.22 -16.32
CA SER A 11 6.91 16.60 -16.07
C SER A 11 7.75 16.68 -17.36
N ARG A 12 7.56 15.75 -18.30
CA ARG A 12 8.22 15.81 -19.63
C ARG A 12 7.87 17.11 -20.37
N LYS A 13 6.58 17.46 -20.45
CA LYS A 13 6.13 18.69 -21.12
C LYS A 13 6.75 19.95 -20.49
N VAL A 14 6.78 20.02 -19.17
CA VAL A 14 7.42 21.14 -18.44
C VAL A 14 8.92 21.24 -18.74
N GLY A 15 9.62 20.10 -18.81
CA GLY A 15 11.03 20.07 -19.18
C GLY A 15 11.30 20.65 -20.57
N HIS A 16 10.46 20.33 -21.56
CA HIS A 16 10.59 20.88 -22.91
C HIS A 16 10.39 22.41 -22.94
N VAL A 17 9.38 22.92 -22.23
CA VAL A 17 9.12 24.36 -22.14
C VAL A 17 10.28 25.09 -21.48
N LEU A 18 10.84 24.56 -20.40
CA LEU A 18 11.99 25.18 -19.72
C LEU A 18 13.25 25.18 -20.60
N LYS A 19 13.51 24.10 -21.35
CA LYS A 19 14.62 24.06 -22.34
C LYS A 19 14.42 25.09 -23.45
N PHE A 20 13.20 25.21 -23.96
CA PHE A 20 12.85 26.20 -24.96
C PHE A 20 13.12 27.63 -24.45
N ILE A 21 12.68 27.95 -23.23
CA ILE A 21 12.92 29.26 -22.60
C ILE A 21 14.42 29.54 -22.47
N VAL A 22 15.23 28.55 -22.07
CA VAL A 22 16.69 28.72 -22.00
C VAL A 22 17.28 29.03 -23.37
N GLY A 23 16.85 28.31 -24.42
CA GLY A 23 17.35 28.53 -25.78
C GLY A 23 17.01 29.91 -26.34
N ILE A 24 15.76 30.38 -26.17
CA ILE A 24 15.35 31.71 -26.67
C ILE A 24 15.95 32.88 -25.86
N THR A 25 16.57 32.61 -24.71
CA THR A 25 17.17 33.62 -23.83
C THR A 25 18.69 33.56 -23.76
N GLU A 26 19.35 32.69 -24.54
CA GLU A 26 20.79 32.42 -24.47
C GLU A 26 21.67 33.66 -24.75
N ASP A 27 21.26 34.51 -25.69
CA ASP A 27 22.01 35.72 -26.06
C ASP A 27 21.33 37.02 -25.61
N ARG A 28 20.26 36.90 -24.83
CA ARG A 28 19.43 38.01 -24.38
C ARG A 28 19.80 38.45 -22.98
N THR A 29 20.54 39.56 -22.88
CA THR A 29 20.96 40.16 -21.61
C THR A 29 19.76 40.68 -20.80
N ASP A 30 18.74 41.21 -21.49
CA ASP A 30 17.46 41.65 -20.92
C ASP A 30 16.64 40.50 -20.31
N ALA A 31 16.85 39.27 -20.78
CA ALA A 31 16.14 38.08 -20.30
C ALA A 31 17.00 37.17 -19.40
N SER A 32 18.14 37.66 -18.90
CA SER A 32 19.10 36.89 -18.10
C SER A 32 18.48 36.28 -16.84
N ASP A 33 17.58 36.98 -16.16
CA ASP A 33 16.95 36.48 -14.94
C ASP A 33 15.92 35.39 -15.23
N LEU A 34 15.17 35.52 -16.33
CA LEU A 34 14.27 34.46 -16.80
C LEU A 34 15.06 33.19 -17.15
N ARG A 35 16.21 33.35 -17.80
CA ARG A 35 17.14 32.25 -18.11
C ARG A 35 17.66 31.57 -16.84
N LYS A 36 18.10 32.33 -15.84
CA LYS A 36 18.56 31.80 -14.55
C LYS A 36 17.46 30.99 -13.86
N VAL A 37 16.23 31.51 -13.83
CA VAL A 37 15.08 30.81 -13.27
C VAL A 37 14.79 29.52 -14.03
N ALA A 38 14.80 29.55 -15.36
CA ALA A 38 14.55 28.38 -16.19
C ALA A 38 15.64 27.29 -16.00
N LYS A 39 16.93 27.67 -16.00
CA LYS A 39 18.06 26.76 -15.73
C LYS A 39 17.96 26.14 -14.33
N ARG A 40 17.63 26.95 -13.30
CA ARG A 40 17.44 26.44 -11.93
C ARG A 40 16.32 25.42 -11.86
N ARG A 41 15.14 25.73 -12.41
CA ARG A 41 13.99 24.81 -12.41
C ARG A 41 14.28 23.53 -13.18
N LEU A 42 15.02 23.61 -14.29
CA LEU A 42 15.47 22.43 -15.04
C LEU A 42 16.37 21.51 -14.21
N GLY A 43 17.28 22.09 -13.41
CA GLY A 43 18.20 21.33 -12.56
C GLY A 43 17.54 20.52 -11.44
N PHE A 44 16.35 20.93 -11.01
CA PHE A 44 15.57 20.25 -9.95
C PHE A 44 14.37 19.46 -10.48
N LEU A 45 14.08 19.53 -11.77
CA LEU A 45 12.97 18.79 -12.37
C LEU A 45 13.25 17.28 -12.30
N ASN A 46 12.35 16.52 -11.66
CA ASN A 46 12.47 15.07 -11.43
C ASN A 46 13.62 14.63 -10.51
N LYS A 47 14.18 15.54 -9.68
CA LYS A 47 15.10 15.13 -8.62
C LYS A 47 14.31 14.63 -7.41
N ASP A 48 14.63 13.43 -6.94
CA ASP A 48 14.03 12.87 -5.73
C ASP A 48 14.33 13.75 -4.52
N GLY A 49 13.31 13.98 -3.69
CA GLY A 49 13.41 14.84 -2.52
C GLY A 49 13.35 16.35 -2.79
N PHE A 50 13.21 16.82 -4.04
CA PHE A 50 13.10 18.26 -4.34
C PHE A 50 11.81 18.59 -5.13
N ASP A 51 11.23 19.76 -4.89
CA ASP A 51 10.15 20.32 -5.71
C ASP A 51 10.73 21.05 -6.95
N ARG A 52 9.87 21.37 -7.93
CA ARG A 52 10.17 22.10 -9.18
C ARG A 52 10.83 23.47 -8.99
N PHE A 53 10.87 23.99 -7.77
CA PHE A 53 11.54 25.24 -7.39
C PHE A 53 12.92 25.02 -6.72
N GLY A 54 13.33 23.78 -6.52
CA GLY A 54 14.57 23.41 -5.81
C GLY A 54 14.47 23.43 -4.30
N ASN A 55 13.25 23.43 -3.75
CA ASN A 55 13.03 23.28 -2.32
C ASN A 55 13.06 21.80 -1.97
N ASN A 56 13.83 21.42 -0.95
CA ASN A 56 13.79 20.06 -0.42
C ASN A 56 12.37 19.80 0.10
N LYS A 57 11.73 18.69 -0.30
CA LYS A 57 10.37 18.34 0.15
C LYS A 57 10.27 18.21 1.68
N LEU A 58 11.36 17.85 2.35
CA LEU A 58 11.44 17.76 3.82
C LEU A 58 11.57 19.13 4.51
N PHE A 59 12.01 20.15 3.77
CA PHE A 59 12.30 21.50 4.30
C PHE A 59 11.63 22.62 3.50
N ALA A 60 10.64 22.29 2.67
CA ALA A 60 9.82 23.28 1.98
C ALA A 60 9.17 24.15 3.06
N PRO A 61 9.18 25.48 2.91
CA PRO A 61 8.86 26.41 3.99
C PRO A 61 7.49 26.05 4.56
N LEU A 62 7.52 25.47 5.76
CA LEU A 62 6.36 24.98 6.52
C LEU A 62 5.39 24.21 5.62
N SER A 63 5.64 22.91 5.38
CA SER A 63 4.52 21.99 5.15
C SER A 63 3.46 22.34 6.20
N LYS A 64 2.33 22.92 5.75
CA LYS A 64 1.30 23.44 6.65
C LYS A 64 1.03 22.35 7.68
N TRP A 65 0.96 22.69 8.97
CA TRP A 65 0.71 21.73 10.06
C TRP A 65 -0.42 20.74 9.73
N SER A 66 -1.41 21.17 8.92
CA SER A 66 -2.47 20.32 8.37
C SER A 66 -2.01 19.14 7.51
N ALA A 67 -0.95 19.30 6.70
CA ALA A 67 -0.37 18.24 5.88
C ALA A 67 0.34 17.20 6.76
N ILE A 68 1.16 17.66 7.72
CA ILE A 68 1.82 16.78 8.69
C ILE A 68 0.76 16.02 9.51
N LYS A 69 -0.26 16.73 10.02
CA LYS A 69 -1.35 16.11 10.77
C LYS A 69 -2.06 15.02 9.97
N ARG A 70 -2.31 15.25 8.68
CA ARG A 70 -2.94 14.26 7.79
C ARG A 70 -2.06 13.03 7.58
N GLU A 71 -0.75 13.22 7.43
CA GLU A 71 0.20 12.11 7.28
C GLU A 71 0.34 11.32 8.58
N VAL A 72 0.42 11.99 9.73
CA VAL A 72 0.46 11.36 11.05
C VAL A 72 -0.82 10.54 11.30
N GLU A 73 -2.00 11.08 10.95
CA GLU A 73 -3.25 10.33 11.11
C GLU A 73 -3.34 9.13 10.17
N ALA A 74 -2.82 9.24 8.95
CA ALA A 74 -2.73 8.09 8.04
C ALA A 74 -1.80 7.00 8.59
N ILE A 75 -0.66 7.39 9.18
CA ILE A 75 0.27 6.47 9.83
C ILE A 75 -0.41 5.78 11.03
N ARG A 76 -1.13 6.54 11.86
CA ARG A 76 -1.86 6.00 13.01
C ARG A 76 -2.92 4.97 12.61
N VAL A 77 -3.74 5.29 11.61
CA VAL A 77 -4.78 4.37 11.11
C VAL A 77 -4.15 3.09 10.56
N ASN A 78 -3.07 3.21 9.79
CA ASN A 78 -2.36 2.03 9.27
C ASN A 78 -1.77 1.19 10.41
N ALA A 79 -1.14 1.81 11.41
CA ALA A 79 -0.57 1.12 12.55
C ALA A 79 -1.64 0.36 13.36
N GLN A 80 -2.80 0.98 13.60
CA GLN A 80 -3.94 0.32 14.24
C GLN A 80 -4.41 -0.91 13.46
N SER A 81 -4.54 -0.79 12.14
CA SER A 81 -4.92 -1.94 11.30
C SER A 81 -3.91 -3.09 11.38
N TYR A 82 -2.62 -2.80 11.52
CA TYR A 82 -1.60 -3.83 11.72
C TYR A 82 -1.65 -4.44 13.13
N GLU A 83 -1.89 -3.62 14.15
CA GLU A 83 -2.04 -4.06 15.54
C GLU A 83 -3.26 -4.98 15.69
N ASP A 84 -4.41 -4.59 15.12
CA ASP A 84 -5.63 -5.38 15.12
C ASP A 84 -5.42 -6.73 14.41
N ALA A 85 -4.82 -6.72 13.22
CA ALA A 85 -4.50 -7.94 12.48
C ALA A 85 -3.53 -8.86 13.25
N TYR A 86 -2.53 -8.27 13.92
CA TYR A 86 -1.60 -9.03 14.75
C TYR A 86 -2.31 -9.67 15.94
N ASN A 87 -3.17 -8.91 16.63
CA ASN A 87 -3.92 -9.39 17.77
C ASN A 87 -4.93 -10.49 17.37
N ASP A 88 -5.60 -10.37 16.23
CA ASP A 88 -6.50 -11.40 15.69
C ASP A 88 -5.76 -12.70 15.37
N VAL A 89 -4.56 -12.60 14.77
CA VAL A 89 -3.70 -13.77 14.49
C VAL A 89 -3.23 -14.40 15.79
N LYS A 90 -2.78 -13.59 16.75
CA LYS A 90 -2.34 -14.06 18.06
C LYS A 90 -3.46 -14.79 18.82
N MET A 91 -4.65 -14.20 18.89
CA MET A 91 -5.82 -14.83 19.51
C MET A 91 -6.22 -16.13 18.80
N SER A 92 -6.10 -16.19 17.47
CA SER A 92 -6.40 -17.39 16.70
C SER A 92 -5.41 -18.53 16.99
N LEU A 93 -4.13 -18.19 17.16
CA LEU A 93 -3.09 -19.14 17.57
C LEU A 93 -3.31 -19.64 19.00
N GLU A 94 -3.56 -18.74 19.95
CA GLU A 94 -3.87 -19.08 21.34
C GLU A 94 -5.09 -20.02 21.42
N ARG A 95 -6.19 -19.70 20.71
CA ARG A 95 -7.37 -20.59 20.63
C ARG A 95 -7.07 -21.96 20.01
N GLN A 96 -6.19 -22.03 19.01
CA GLN A 96 -5.81 -23.30 18.41
C GLN A 96 -4.97 -24.15 19.35
N ASP A 97 -4.10 -23.54 20.14
CA ASP A 97 -3.27 -24.24 21.12
C ASP A 97 -4.11 -24.69 22.32
N ASP A 98 -5.03 -23.86 22.80
CA ASP A 98 -6.04 -24.26 23.80
C ASP A 98 -6.88 -25.45 23.33
N LEU A 99 -7.34 -25.44 22.07
CA LEU A 99 -8.09 -26.55 21.48
C LEU A 99 -7.26 -27.84 21.41
N LYS A 100 -5.96 -27.76 21.09
CA LYS A 100 -5.07 -28.92 21.09
C LYS A 100 -4.87 -29.46 22.50
N GLU A 101 -4.76 -28.59 23.50
CA GLU A 101 -4.60 -28.97 24.90
C GLU A 101 -5.85 -29.68 25.43
N VAL A 102 -7.03 -29.12 25.17
CA VAL A 102 -8.32 -29.77 25.50
C VAL A 102 -8.46 -31.13 24.78
N LEU A 103 -8.04 -31.24 23.51
CA LEU A 103 -8.03 -32.51 22.79
C LEU A 103 -7.08 -33.55 23.37
N ARG A 104 -5.97 -33.13 23.98
CA ARG A 104 -5.03 -34.02 24.69
C ARG A 104 -5.54 -34.43 26.06
N ALA A 105 -6.26 -33.54 26.75
CA ALA A 105 -6.83 -33.78 28.07
C ALA A 105 -8.15 -34.57 28.02
N LEU A 106 -8.79 -34.71 26.86
CA LEU A 106 -10.05 -35.42 26.69
C LEU A 106 -9.90 -36.93 27.02
N PRO A 107 -10.82 -37.51 27.82
CA PRO A 107 -10.84 -38.95 28.09
C PRO A 107 -10.92 -39.78 26.80
N VAL A 108 -10.26 -40.93 26.78
CA VAL A 108 -10.13 -41.79 25.58
C VAL A 108 -11.47 -42.06 24.89
N ALA A 109 -12.54 -42.34 25.65
CA ALA A 109 -13.88 -42.57 25.11
C ALA A 109 -14.47 -41.35 24.37
N ALA A 110 -14.28 -40.14 24.91
CA ALA A 110 -14.75 -38.91 24.28
C ALA A 110 -13.94 -38.58 23.02
N SER A 111 -12.63 -38.85 23.02
CA SER A 111 -11.77 -38.67 21.84
C SER A 111 -12.18 -39.60 20.68
N ILE A 112 -12.62 -40.82 20.98
CA ILE A 112 -13.11 -41.79 19.99
C ILE A 112 -14.44 -41.31 19.39
N GLN A 113 -15.37 -40.81 20.20
CA GLN A 113 -16.65 -40.27 19.70
C GLN A 113 -16.46 -39.05 18.79
N VAL A 114 -15.58 -38.12 19.17
CA VAL A 114 -15.28 -36.93 18.36
C VAL A 114 -14.63 -37.33 17.03
N ARG A 115 -13.68 -38.28 17.04
CA ARG A 115 -13.05 -38.81 15.82
C ARG A 115 -14.06 -39.52 14.91
N ALA A 116 -14.98 -40.30 15.48
CA ALA A 116 -16.02 -40.98 14.72
C ALA A 116 -16.93 -39.98 14.00
N ARG A 117 -17.39 -38.93 14.69
CA ARG A 117 -18.19 -37.85 14.08
C ARG A 117 -17.45 -37.11 12.97
N LYS A 118 -16.18 -36.75 13.18
CA LYS A 118 -15.36 -36.06 12.18
C LYS A 118 -15.25 -36.85 10.86
N LYS A 119 -15.18 -38.19 10.96
CA LYS A 119 -15.11 -39.10 9.82
C LYS A 119 -16.43 -39.21 9.05
N THR A 120 -17.56 -39.07 9.74
CA THR A 120 -18.89 -39.05 9.13
C THR A 120 -19.13 -37.72 8.41
N ASP A 121 -18.75 -36.60 9.02
CA ASP A 121 -18.97 -35.27 8.47
C ASP A 121 -18.11 -35.00 7.23
N SER A 122 -16.87 -35.48 7.22
CA SER A 122 -15.99 -35.43 6.05
C SER A 122 -16.55 -36.20 4.85
N LYS A 123 -17.07 -37.42 5.07
CA LYS A 123 -17.75 -38.19 4.03
C LYS A 123 -19.00 -37.50 3.49
N ARG A 124 -19.80 -36.85 4.35
CA ARG A 124 -20.97 -36.08 3.93
C ARG A 124 -20.56 -34.90 3.05
N LEU A 125 -19.52 -34.17 3.42
CA LEU A 125 -19.02 -33.04 2.62
C LEU A 125 -18.51 -33.48 1.25
N GLU A 126 -17.76 -34.58 1.17
CA GLU A 126 -17.34 -35.15 -0.13
C GLU A 126 -18.56 -35.51 -1.00
N GLN A 127 -19.59 -36.13 -0.42
CA GLN A 127 -20.83 -36.43 -1.11
C GLN A 127 -21.56 -35.17 -1.63
N TYR A 128 -21.63 -34.11 -0.82
CA TYR A 128 -22.19 -32.83 -1.26
C TYR A 128 -21.38 -32.19 -2.38
N HIS A 129 -20.05 -32.30 -2.36
CA HIS A 129 -19.20 -31.76 -3.40
C HIS A 129 -19.34 -32.52 -4.72
N LEU A 130 -19.44 -33.86 -4.68
CA LEU A 130 -19.74 -34.68 -5.86
C LEU A 130 -21.13 -34.39 -6.44
N SER A 131 -22.18 -34.37 -5.62
CA SER A 131 -23.53 -34.04 -6.10
C SER A 131 -23.64 -32.62 -6.67
N ARG A 132 -22.86 -31.67 -6.15
CA ARG A 132 -22.82 -30.30 -6.67
C ARG A 132 -22.03 -30.18 -7.97
N SER A 133 -20.97 -30.95 -8.18
CA SER A 133 -20.25 -30.97 -9.45
C SER A 133 -21.08 -31.59 -10.57
N ASP A 134 -21.81 -32.66 -10.27
CA ASP A 134 -22.67 -33.33 -11.25
C ASP A 134 -23.82 -32.42 -11.70
N PHE A 135 -24.44 -31.69 -10.78
CA PHE A 135 -25.50 -30.70 -11.05
C PHE A 135 -25.04 -29.52 -11.92
N MET A 136 -23.76 -29.14 -11.84
CA MET A 136 -23.19 -28.02 -12.62
C MET A 136 -22.68 -28.45 -14.00
N SER A 137 -22.74 -29.74 -14.34
CA SER A 137 -22.29 -30.29 -15.63
C SER A 137 -23.42 -30.68 -16.59
N MET A 138 -24.70 -30.54 -16.15
CA MET A 138 -25.90 -30.67 -16.98
C MET A 138 -26.35 -29.31 -17.52
#